data_AF-A0AAE0W995-F1
#
_entry.id   AF-A0AAE0W995-F1
#
_cell.length_a   1.000
_cell.length_b   1.000
_cell.length_c   1.000
_cell.angle_alpha   90.00
_cell.angle_beta   90.00
_cell.angle_gamma   90.00
#
_symmetry.space_group_name_H-M   'P 1'
#
loop_
_entity.id
_entity.type
_entity.pdbx_description
1 polymer ?
#
loop_
_entity_poly.entity_id
_entity_poly.type
_entity_poly.pdbx_seq_one_letter_code
_entity_poly.pdbx_strand_id
1 'polypeptide(L)'
;MDRLTLGNGSIVNMYSNTAGYDLRRPGIQIRLNFPVWGLQIFTSDVTSLAIFGTRIYTRPLYPLHIPIVSNIEVGGSVVTDVRSQSGLVGRDNSLGKFIFLKSTSKQELPLVFGFDLTLPIVQFSFWDLKVVADYVNFLGGGNGLSAGIINTFNIANVVNLSVKFEHRENFKGVAFGYFDGFYEISRHQIVGVTGDTISTAWYNAKSTEAWRGFKASLALNVMSKIVGVAGYERRYDSPVGGRFFAYLEAPNLLPSFALRAEYFKRDTDFNLSLFSIDDHSTARLIASYSFNFIMLSVVSQWSFAPEKNASGAIIGYIPQQILFFRTGFPSPAFDVSDVAIDLNKHFIKHPSATFFARVKGHSMKDAGIDNGDLLIVDKSIEPKNGKIAVCYLDDQFTLKRLRIEKGRLWLVPANDVFEPIEVKEGNEVIIWGIVAHVIKSF
;
A
#
# COMPACT_ATOMS: atom_id res chain seq x y z
N MET A 1 2.85 13.50 6.24
CA MET A 1 1.62 14.01 5.61
C MET A 1 0.53 12.99 5.85
N ASP A 2 -0.58 13.35 6.48
CA ASP A 2 -1.56 12.36 6.92
C ASP A 2 -2.61 12.03 5.87
N ARG A 3 -3.29 13.04 5.29
CA ARG A 3 -4.13 12.86 4.11
C ARG A 3 -4.09 14.09 3.23
N LEU A 4 -4.14 13.87 1.92
CA LEU A 4 -4.03 14.90 0.92
C LEU A 4 -5.19 14.83 -0.07
N THR A 5 -5.80 15.97 -0.32
CA THR A 5 -6.68 16.19 -1.47
C THR A 5 -6.17 17.41 -2.22
N LEU A 6 -6.03 17.28 -3.54
CA LEU A 6 -5.64 18.37 -4.44
C LEU A 6 -6.88 18.86 -5.18
N GLY A 7 -7.11 20.18 -5.18
CA GLY A 7 -8.34 20.77 -5.75
C GLY A 7 -9.60 20.10 -5.19
N ASN A 8 -10.50 19.68 -6.08
CA ASN A 8 -11.75 18.98 -5.73
C ASN A 8 -11.58 17.48 -5.45
N GLY A 9 -10.37 16.93 -5.58
CA GLY A 9 -10.12 15.50 -5.37
C GLY A 9 -10.37 14.62 -6.60
N SER A 10 -10.16 15.18 -7.79
CA SER A 10 -10.38 14.46 -9.05
C SER A 10 -9.19 13.59 -9.44
N ILE A 11 -7.98 14.00 -9.07
CA ILE A 11 -6.74 13.24 -9.30
C ILE A 11 -6.20 12.66 -7.99
N VAL A 12 -6.08 13.51 -6.96
CA VAL A 12 -5.55 13.14 -5.63
C VAL A 12 -6.65 13.33 -4.61
N ASN A 13 -7.14 12.24 -4.02
CA ASN A 13 -8.29 12.28 -3.11
C ASN A 13 -8.04 11.48 -1.84
N MET A 14 -7.85 12.18 -0.72
CA MET A 14 -7.48 11.56 0.56
C MET A 14 -6.26 10.64 0.43
N TYR A 15 -5.34 10.97 -0.47
CA TYR A 15 -4.09 10.25 -0.63
C TYR A 15 -3.34 10.25 0.70
N SER A 16 -2.83 9.08 1.05
CA SER A 16 -2.05 8.88 2.25
C SER A 16 -0.76 8.18 1.87
N ASN A 17 0.37 8.74 2.29
CA ASN A 17 1.68 8.12 2.09
C ASN A 17 1.99 7.06 3.18
N THR A 18 0.98 6.60 3.92
CA THR A 18 1.14 5.79 5.15
C THR A 18 0.77 4.31 5.01
N ALA A 19 0.64 3.83 3.78
CA ALA A 19 -0.14 2.63 3.53
C ALA A 19 0.65 1.28 3.52
N GLY A 20 1.98 1.23 3.65
CA GLY A 20 2.71 -0.06 3.63
C GLY A 20 4.12 -0.11 4.26
N TYR A 21 4.45 -1.24 4.96
CA TYR A 21 5.45 -1.57 6.05
C TYR A 21 6.86 -0.96 5.98
N ASP A 22 7.39 -0.76 4.79
CA ASP A 22 8.81 -0.38 4.66
C ASP A 22 9.05 1.03 4.09
N LEU A 23 8.00 1.83 3.80
CA LEU A 23 8.14 2.95 2.85
C LEU A 23 7.42 4.26 3.24
N ARG A 24 7.13 4.54 4.52
CA ARG A 24 6.63 5.88 4.88
C ARG A 24 7.76 6.89 4.70
N ARG A 25 7.53 7.83 3.80
CA ARG A 25 8.52 8.80 3.37
C ARG A 25 8.15 10.21 3.86
N PRO A 26 9.12 11.05 4.25
CA PRO A 26 8.82 12.43 4.64
C PRO A 26 8.23 13.18 3.44
N GLY A 27 6.94 13.49 3.47
CA GLY A 27 6.27 14.26 2.41
C GLY A 27 6.11 15.72 2.80
N ILE A 28 6.09 16.62 1.82
CA ILE A 28 5.84 18.06 2.01
C ILE A 28 4.54 18.44 1.31
N GLN A 29 3.78 19.34 1.91
CA GLN A 29 2.72 20.09 1.25
C GLN A 29 2.87 21.58 1.52
N ILE A 30 2.71 22.37 0.46
CA ILE A 30 2.69 23.82 0.47
C ILE A 30 1.37 24.27 -0.14
N ARG A 31 0.67 25.20 0.52
CA ARG A 31 -0.51 25.87 -0.04
C ARG A 31 -0.35 27.37 0.14
N LEU A 32 -0.36 28.11 -0.96
CA LEU A 32 -0.38 29.56 -1.00
C LEU A 32 -1.72 30.00 -1.57
N ASN A 33 -2.43 30.88 -0.87
CA ASN A 33 -3.74 31.36 -1.30
C ASN A 33 -3.74 32.89 -1.26
N PHE A 34 -3.67 33.51 -2.43
CA PHE A 34 -3.83 34.94 -2.62
C PHE A 34 -5.26 35.24 -3.10
N PRO A 35 -5.70 36.50 -3.08
CA PRO A 35 -7.06 36.84 -3.48
C PRO A 35 -7.40 36.43 -4.93
N VAL A 36 -6.51 36.78 -5.87
CA VAL A 36 -6.70 36.52 -7.31
C VAL A 36 -6.18 35.14 -7.72
N TRP A 37 -5.21 34.56 -7.04
CA TRP A 37 -4.63 33.28 -7.44
C TRP A 37 -4.11 32.46 -6.26
N GLY A 38 -3.81 31.19 -6.49
CA GLY A 38 -3.11 30.39 -5.50
C GLY A 38 -2.39 29.19 -6.11
N LEU A 39 -1.65 28.51 -5.24
CA LEU A 39 -0.73 27.44 -5.59
C LEU A 39 -0.80 26.35 -4.52
N GLN A 40 -0.92 25.11 -4.95
CA GLN A 40 -0.81 23.93 -4.09
C GLN A 40 0.30 23.06 -4.66
N ILE A 41 1.29 22.71 -3.84
CA ILE A 41 2.36 21.79 -4.22
C ILE A 41 2.42 20.71 -3.17
N PHE A 42 2.67 19.47 -3.58
CA PHE A 42 3.03 18.43 -2.66
C PHE A 42 4.03 17.45 -3.26
N THR A 43 4.75 16.79 -2.37
CA THR A 43 5.39 15.52 -2.68
C THR A 43 5.11 14.50 -1.58
N SER A 44 4.89 13.25 -1.97
CA SER A 44 4.72 12.16 -1.00
C SER A 44 6.02 11.78 -0.30
N ASP A 45 7.17 12.18 -0.85
CA ASP A 45 8.51 11.86 -0.38
C ASP A 45 9.53 12.91 -0.84
N VAL A 46 10.13 13.66 0.07
CA VAL A 46 11.16 14.66 -0.25
C VAL A 46 12.50 14.04 -0.65
N THR A 47 12.75 12.78 -0.28
CA THR A 47 14.02 12.11 -0.56
C THR A 47 14.10 11.59 -1.98
N SER A 48 12.98 11.09 -2.52
CA SER A 48 12.91 10.53 -3.87
C SER A 48 11.95 11.26 -4.81
N LEU A 49 11.27 12.30 -4.34
CA LEU A 49 10.22 13.04 -5.05
C LEU A 49 9.12 12.12 -5.61
N ALA A 50 8.87 11.01 -4.93
CA ALA A 50 8.12 9.85 -5.38
C ALA A 50 6.83 10.17 -6.15
N ILE A 51 5.82 10.70 -5.47
CA ILE A 51 4.67 11.31 -6.10
C ILE A 51 4.86 12.81 -5.96
N PHE A 52 4.71 13.52 -7.06
CA PHE A 52 4.75 14.97 -7.10
C PHE A 52 3.47 15.47 -7.73
N GLY A 53 2.88 16.50 -7.13
CA GLY A 53 1.73 17.18 -7.73
C GLY A 53 1.72 18.65 -7.44
N THR A 54 1.20 19.40 -8.41
CA THR A 54 1.02 20.84 -8.34
C THR A 54 -0.36 21.22 -8.87
N ARG A 55 -0.95 22.26 -8.28
CA ARG A 55 -2.16 22.92 -8.78
C ARG A 55 -1.98 24.42 -8.70
N ILE A 56 -2.19 25.09 -9.82
CA ILE A 56 -2.31 26.56 -9.88
C ILE A 56 -3.77 26.87 -10.13
N TYR A 57 -4.30 27.88 -9.45
CA TYR A 57 -5.67 28.31 -9.65
C TYR A 57 -5.80 29.82 -9.60
N THR A 58 -6.83 30.35 -10.23
CA THR A 58 -7.14 31.78 -10.31
C THR A 58 -8.61 32.04 -10.04
N ARG A 59 -8.90 33.24 -9.54
CA ARG A 59 -10.22 33.82 -9.36
C ARG A 59 -10.32 35.05 -10.26
N PRO A 60 -10.60 34.84 -11.56
CA PRO A 60 -10.40 35.88 -12.57
C PRO A 60 -11.31 37.09 -12.37
N LEU A 61 -12.47 36.87 -11.74
CA LEU A 61 -13.47 37.91 -11.50
C LEU A 61 -13.31 38.57 -10.12
N TYR A 62 -12.35 38.14 -9.30
CA TYR A 62 -12.11 38.71 -7.97
C TYR A 62 -11.97 40.24 -7.99
N PRO A 63 -11.24 40.87 -8.94
CA PRO A 63 -11.09 42.33 -8.98
C PRO A 63 -12.39 43.09 -9.28
N LEU A 64 -13.43 42.43 -9.82
CA LEU A 64 -14.69 43.07 -10.17
C LEU A 64 -15.61 43.28 -8.95
N HIS A 65 -15.32 42.62 -7.82
CA HIS A 65 -16.09 42.72 -6.57
C HIS A 65 -17.60 42.42 -6.73
N ILE A 66 -18.00 41.72 -7.80
CA ILE A 66 -19.38 41.28 -8.01
C ILE A 66 -19.65 40.09 -7.07
N PRO A 67 -20.68 40.16 -6.19
CA PRO A 67 -21.01 39.06 -5.30
C PRO A 67 -21.17 37.73 -6.03
N ILE A 68 -20.85 36.62 -5.35
CA ILE A 68 -20.91 35.23 -5.87
C ILE A 68 -19.85 34.94 -6.94
N VAL A 69 -19.80 35.72 -8.03
CA VAL A 69 -18.93 35.46 -9.18
C VAL A 69 -17.46 35.83 -8.93
N SER A 70 -17.17 36.76 -8.01
CA SER A 70 -15.80 37.13 -7.63
C SER A 70 -14.99 35.95 -7.06
N ASN A 71 -15.68 34.93 -6.56
CA ASN A 71 -15.08 33.75 -5.94
C ASN A 71 -15.08 32.52 -6.86
N ILE A 72 -15.44 32.68 -8.14
CA ILE A 72 -15.29 31.60 -9.14
C ILE A 72 -13.82 31.23 -9.23
N GLU A 73 -13.51 29.96 -8.98
CA GLU A 73 -12.15 29.43 -9.00
C GLU A 73 -11.99 28.50 -10.19
N VAL A 74 -10.94 28.75 -10.99
CA VAL A 74 -10.53 27.89 -12.10
C VAL A 74 -9.12 27.40 -11.82
N GLY A 75 -8.94 26.08 -11.79
CA GLY A 75 -7.69 25.42 -11.44
C GLY A 75 -7.17 24.52 -12.56
N GLY A 76 -5.85 24.42 -12.65
CA GLY A 76 -5.12 23.44 -13.44
C GLY A 76 -4.18 22.66 -12.53
N SER A 77 -4.20 21.32 -12.64
CA SER A 77 -3.42 20.40 -11.82
C SER A 77 -2.58 19.47 -12.69
N VAL A 78 -1.38 19.13 -12.22
CA VAL A 78 -0.53 18.09 -12.80
C VAL A 78 0.00 17.23 -11.68
N VAL A 79 -0.12 15.91 -11.83
CA VAL A 79 0.34 14.93 -10.83
C VAL A 79 1.02 13.76 -11.51
N THR A 80 2.12 13.29 -10.92
CA THR A 80 2.86 12.14 -11.42
C THR A 80 3.51 11.32 -10.31
N ASP A 81 3.74 10.04 -10.57
CA ASP A 81 4.60 9.16 -9.76
C ASP A 81 5.88 8.83 -10.54
N VAL A 82 6.99 9.48 -10.16
CA VAL A 82 8.28 9.42 -10.85
C VAL A 82 9.17 8.24 -10.40
N ARG A 83 8.67 7.35 -9.54
CA ARG A 83 9.45 6.19 -9.07
C ARG A 83 9.70 5.20 -10.19
N SER A 84 10.91 4.64 -10.28
CA SER A 84 11.35 3.68 -11.31
C SER A 84 10.64 2.32 -11.32
N GLN A 85 9.54 2.14 -10.60
CA GLN A 85 8.71 0.92 -10.56
C GLN A 85 7.25 1.20 -10.94
N SER A 86 6.87 2.45 -11.22
CA SER A 86 5.49 2.83 -11.56
C SER A 86 5.07 2.51 -13.00
N GLY A 87 6.02 2.16 -13.90
CA GLY A 87 5.78 1.92 -15.33
C GLY A 87 6.24 0.55 -15.86
N LEU A 88 6.40 -0.48 -15.03
CA LEU A 88 6.85 -1.81 -15.49
C LEU A 88 5.77 -2.51 -16.33
N VAL A 89 6.08 -2.81 -17.60
CA VAL A 89 5.23 -3.58 -18.52
C VAL A 89 6.07 -4.66 -19.23
N GLY A 90 5.81 -5.94 -18.92
CA GLY A 90 6.07 -7.09 -19.82
C GLY A 90 7.29 -8.00 -19.55
N ARG A 91 7.11 -9.26 -19.99
CA ARG A 91 8.03 -10.43 -19.96
C ARG A 91 8.33 -10.93 -21.39
N ASP A 92 9.55 -11.42 -21.63
CA ASP A 92 9.91 -12.22 -22.81
C ASP A 92 9.83 -13.72 -22.46
N ASN A 93 9.23 -14.52 -23.33
CA ASN A 93 8.84 -15.93 -23.10
C ASN A 93 9.74 -16.94 -23.81
N SER A 94 10.96 -16.58 -24.21
CA SER A 94 11.76 -17.40 -25.12
C SER A 94 12.48 -18.62 -24.52
N LEU A 95 12.59 -18.84 -23.19
CA LEU A 95 13.49 -19.91 -22.66
C LEU A 95 13.10 -20.62 -21.34
N GLY A 96 11.85 -20.57 -20.86
CA GLY A 96 11.43 -21.36 -19.68
C GLY A 96 12.12 -21.02 -18.33
N LYS A 97 12.86 -19.90 -18.25
CA LYS A 97 13.42 -19.29 -17.03
C LYS A 97 12.63 -18.03 -16.65
N PHE A 98 12.41 -17.81 -15.35
CA PHE A 98 11.90 -16.54 -14.82
C PHE A 98 13.08 -15.56 -14.66
N ILE A 99 13.31 -14.72 -15.66
CA ILE A 99 14.27 -13.61 -15.58
C ILE A 99 13.44 -12.32 -15.50
N PHE A 100 13.60 -11.55 -14.43
CA PHE A 100 13.12 -10.16 -14.40
C PHE A 100 14.00 -9.34 -15.34
N LEU A 101 13.61 -9.21 -16.61
CA LEU A 101 14.21 -8.23 -17.49
C LEU A 101 13.66 -6.86 -17.08
N LYS A 102 14.55 -5.89 -16.83
CA LYS A 102 14.18 -4.47 -16.80
C LYS A 102 13.53 -4.18 -18.15
N SER A 103 12.22 -3.94 -18.18
CA SER A 103 11.50 -3.66 -19.43
C SER A 103 12.27 -2.58 -20.20
N THR A 104 12.72 -2.94 -21.40
CA THR A 104 13.35 -2.01 -22.37
C THR A 104 12.30 -1.15 -23.07
N SER A 105 11.00 -1.35 -22.81
CA SER A 105 9.98 -0.37 -23.18
C SER A 105 10.08 0.83 -22.24
N LYS A 106 10.10 2.04 -22.80
CA LYS A 106 10.09 3.29 -22.03
C LYS A 106 9.03 3.19 -20.92
N GLN A 107 9.46 3.26 -19.66
CA GLN A 107 8.53 3.40 -18.54
C GLN A 107 7.65 4.62 -18.76
N GLU A 108 6.38 4.40 -19.11
CA GLU A 108 5.39 5.47 -19.12
C GLU A 108 4.94 5.70 -17.68
N LEU A 109 5.52 6.72 -17.06
CA LEU A 109 5.11 7.19 -15.74
C LEU A 109 3.65 7.67 -15.81
N PRO A 110 2.83 7.43 -14.77
CA PRO A 110 1.52 8.04 -14.69
C PRO A 110 1.68 9.56 -14.68
N LEU A 111 1.31 10.24 -15.76
CA LEU A 111 1.22 11.70 -15.83
C LEU A 111 -0.23 12.09 -16.05
N VAL A 112 -0.81 12.76 -15.05
CA VAL A 112 -2.23 13.08 -15.02
C VAL A 112 -2.40 14.59 -14.97
N PHE A 113 -3.16 15.12 -15.92
CA PHE A 113 -3.58 16.52 -15.97
C PHE A 113 -5.01 16.65 -15.49
N GLY A 114 -5.31 17.75 -14.80
CA GLY A 114 -6.64 18.06 -14.31
C GLY A 114 -6.99 19.52 -14.54
N PHE A 115 -8.24 19.77 -14.87
CA PHE A 115 -8.83 21.10 -14.87
C PHE A 115 -10.05 21.06 -13.98
N ASP A 116 -10.18 22.04 -13.11
CA ASP A 116 -11.28 22.11 -12.17
C ASP A 116 -11.90 23.51 -12.15
N LEU A 117 -13.21 23.54 -11.99
CA LEU A 117 -14.02 24.74 -11.89
C LEU A 117 -14.85 24.64 -10.62
N THR A 118 -14.79 25.67 -9.79
CA THR A 118 -15.62 25.78 -8.58
C THR A 118 -16.41 27.07 -8.63
N LEU A 119 -17.73 26.93 -8.57
CA LEU A 119 -18.70 28.02 -8.59
C LEU A 119 -19.41 28.07 -7.23
N PRO A 120 -19.06 29.02 -6.35
CA PRO A 120 -19.88 29.31 -5.18
C PRO A 120 -21.25 29.81 -5.65
N ILE A 121 -22.34 29.24 -5.14
CA ILE A 121 -23.72 29.63 -5.47
C ILE A 121 -24.36 30.34 -4.27
N VAL A 122 -24.16 29.79 -3.07
CA VAL A 122 -24.66 30.35 -1.81
C VAL A 122 -23.52 30.45 -0.82
N GLN A 123 -23.39 31.59 -0.14
CA GLN A 123 -22.34 31.85 0.85
C GLN A 123 -22.94 32.55 2.08
N PHE A 124 -23.63 31.78 2.92
CA PHE A 124 -24.08 32.23 4.24
C PHE A 124 -23.14 31.72 5.33
N SER A 125 -23.17 32.33 6.51
CA SER A 125 -22.37 31.88 7.66
C SER A 125 -22.69 30.43 8.07
N PHE A 126 -23.96 30.02 7.95
CA PHE A 126 -24.45 28.69 8.32
C PHE A 126 -24.52 27.69 7.15
N TRP A 127 -24.46 28.15 5.90
CA TRP A 127 -24.59 27.30 4.70
C TRP A 127 -23.80 27.85 3.52
N ASP A 128 -22.95 27.00 2.96
CA ASP A 128 -22.17 27.25 1.74
C ASP A 128 -22.52 26.17 0.70
N LEU A 129 -22.97 26.59 -0.49
CA LEU A 129 -23.25 25.71 -1.62
C LEU A 129 -22.30 26.05 -2.75
N LYS A 130 -21.58 25.04 -3.24
CA LYS A 130 -20.71 25.13 -4.42
C LYS A 130 -21.15 24.11 -5.47
N VAL A 131 -21.11 24.53 -6.73
CA VAL A 131 -21.11 23.62 -7.88
C VAL A 131 -19.67 23.43 -8.31
N VAL A 132 -19.29 22.18 -8.58
CA VAL A 132 -17.95 21.82 -9.02
C VAL A 132 -18.03 21.05 -10.34
N ALA A 133 -17.04 21.28 -11.20
CA ALA A 133 -16.83 20.48 -12.38
C ALA A 133 -15.34 20.21 -12.54
N ASP A 134 -15.02 19.02 -13.04
CA ASP A 134 -13.67 18.53 -13.12
C ASP A 134 -13.47 17.74 -14.42
N TYR A 135 -12.35 17.99 -15.07
CA TYR A 135 -11.86 17.20 -16.19
C TYR A 135 -10.51 16.61 -15.82
N VAL A 136 -10.31 15.33 -16.11
CA VAL A 136 -9.06 14.62 -15.85
C VAL A 136 -8.58 13.95 -17.14
N ASN A 137 -7.28 14.01 -17.40
CA ASN A 137 -6.64 13.39 -18.55
C ASN A 137 -5.40 12.62 -18.11
N PHE A 138 -5.36 11.32 -18.41
CA PHE A 138 -4.24 10.43 -18.20
C PHE A 138 -3.44 10.37 -19.49
N LEU A 139 -2.22 10.90 -19.50
CA LEU A 139 -1.39 10.87 -20.70
C LEU A 139 -1.06 9.42 -21.07
N GLY A 140 -1.40 9.01 -22.29
CA GLY A 140 -1.28 7.62 -22.75
C GLY A 140 -2.33 6.65 -22.16
N GLY A 141 -3.33 7.17 -21.43
CA GLY A 141 -4.53 6.46 -20.96
C GLY A 141 -5.77 7.04 -21.64
N GLY A 142 -6.69 7.62 -20.86
CA GLY A 142 -7.90 8.28 -21.36
C GLY A 142 -8.22 9.61 -20.68
N ASN A 143 -9.47 10.03 -20.77
CA ASN A 143 -9.99 11.19 -20.07
C ASN A 143 -11.29 10.89 -19.30
N GLY A 144 -11.72 11.82 -18.46
CA GLY A 144 -12.94 11.70 -17.69
C GLY A 144 -13.45 13.06 -17.23
N LEU A 145 -14.75 13.13 -16.97
CA LEU A 145 -15.46 14.33 -16.54
C LEU A 145 -16.21 14.04 -15.24
N SER A 146 -16.30 15.04 -14.37
CA SER A 146 -17.17 15.01 -13.21
C SER A 146 -17.87 16.35 -13.04
N ALA A 147 -19.11 16.30 -12.58
CA ALA A 147 -19.87 17.47 -12.19
C ALA A 147 -20.61 17.15 -10.88
N GLY A 148 -20.61 18.08 -9.95
CA GLY A 148 -21.11 17.82 -8.61
C GLY A 148 -21.49 19.06 -7.83
N ILE A 149 -22.00 18.82 -6.63
CA ILE A 149 -22.34 19.85 -5.66
C ILE A 149 -21.65 19.55 -4.33
N ILE A 150 -21.24 20.60 -3.64
CA ILE A 150 -20.71 20.55 -2.29
C ILE A 150 -21.60 21.44 -1.43
N ASN A 151 -22.24 20.84 -0.43
CA ASN A 151 -23.02 21.54 0.58
C ASN A 151 -22.26 21.49 1.89
N THR A 152 -21.94 22.64 2.47
CA THR A 152 -21.31 22.75 3.78
C THR A 152 -22.23 23.49 4.73
N PHE A 153 -22.59 22.85 5.84
CA PHE A 153 -23.42 23.43 6.89
C PHE A 153 -22.56 23.68 8.13
N ASN A 154 -22.62 24.91 8.66
CA ASN A 154 -22.03 25.27 9.94
C ASN A 154 -23.15 25.37 10.97
N ILE A 155 -23.27 24.36 11.81
CA ILE A 155 -24.33 24.25 12.81
C ILE A 155 -23.78 24.74 14.14
N ALA A 156 -24.31 25.88 14.60
CA ALA A 156 -23.96 26.52 15.88
C ALA A 156 -22.45 26.76 16.08
N ASN A 157 -21.65 26.85 15.01
CA ASN A 157 -20.17 26.90 15.06
C ASN A 157 -19.51 25.72 15.80
N VAL A 158 -20.26 24.65 16.06
CA VAL A 158 -19.80 23.45 16.76
C VAL A 158 -19.56 22.32 15.75
N VAL A 159 -20.48 22.18 14.80
CA VAL A 159 -20.45 21.11 13.79
C VAL A 159 -20.32 21.71 12.42
N ASN A 160 -19.31 21.28 11.67
CA ASN A 160 -19.21 21.48 10.24
C ASN A 160 -19.53 20.15 9.54
N LEU A 161 -20.60 20.16 8.74
CA LEU A 161 -21.04 19.02 7.96
C LEU A 161 -20.90 19.36 6.48
N SER A 162 -20.09 18.61 5.75
CA SER A 162 -19.92 18.76 4.31
C SER A 162 -20.41 17.53 3.57
N VAL A 163 -21.36 17.71 2.65
CA VAL A 163 -21.87 16.67 1.76
C VAL A 163 -21.44 17.00 0.34
N LYS A 164 -20.75 16.08 -0.31
CA LYS A 164 -20.37 16.18 -1.72
C LYS A 164 -21.06 15.07 -2.51
N PHE A 165 -21.71 15.44 -3.60
CA PHE A 165 -22.26 14.50 -4.56
C PHE A 165 -21.72 14.83 -5.95
N GLU A 166 -21.22 13.84 -6.66
CA GLU A 166 -20.60 13.98 -7.96
C GLU A 166 -21.15 12.92 -8.91
N HIS A 167 -21.60 13.36 -10.08
CA HIS A 167 -21.74 12.50 -11.25
C HIS A 167 -20.39 12.41 -11.96
N ARG A 168 -20.06 11.22 -12.49
CA ARG A 168 -18.78 10.91 -13.13
C ARG A 168 -18.99 10.18 -14.44
N GLU A 169 -18.32 10.67 -15.47
CA GLU A 169 -18.25 10.16 -16.82
C GLU A 169 -16.81 9.74 -17.08
N ASN A 170 -16.52 8.45 -16.93
CA ASN A 170 -15.20 7.89 -17.17
C ASN A 170 -15.13 7.28 -18.56
N PHE A 171 -14.31 7.86 -19.43
CA PHE A 171 -13.97 7.20 -20.68
C PHE A 171 -12.91 6.12 -20.41
N LYS A 172 -12.71 5.24 -21.40
CA LYS A 172 -11.75 4.14 -21.29
C LYS A 172 -10.37 4.68 -20.91
N GLY A 173 -9.73 4.08 -19.91
CA GLY A 173 -8.36 4.44 -19.52
C GLY A 173 -8.22 5.50 -18.42
N VAL A 174 -9.26 5.73 -17.61
CA VAL A 174 -9.27 6.72 -16.52
C VAL A 174 -9.77 6.17 -15.20
N ALA A 175 -9.12 6.63 -14.13
CA ALA A 175 -9.56 6.42 -12.75
C ALA A 175 -9.57 7.76 -11.99
N PHE A 176 -10.75 8.28 -11.64
CA PHE A 176 -10.83 9.43 -10.73
C PHE A 176 -10.34 9.06 -9.34
N GLY A 177 -9.64 10.01 -8.71
CA GLY A 177 -8.98 9.76 -7.44
C GLY A 177 -7.92 8.68 -7.56
N TYR A 178 -7.23 8.59 -8.70
CA TYR A 178 -6.18 7.58 -8.93
C TYR A 178 -5.16 7.52 -7.79
N PHE A 179 -4.74 8.68 -7.29
CA PHE A 179 -3.99 8.78 -6.04
C PHE A 179 -4.98 8.92 -4.87
N ASP A 180 -5.56 7.81 -4.43
CA ASP A 180 -6.43 7.76 -3.26
C ASP A 180 -5.74 7.11 -2.04
N GLY A 181 -6.49 6.92 -0.96
CA GLY A 181 -5.99 6.24 0.24
C GLY A 181 -5.56 4.78 0.00
N PHE A 182 -5.99 4.15 -1.09
CA PHE A 182 -5.57 2.79 -1.47
C PHE A 182 -4.35 2.77 -2.38
N TYR A 183 -3.95 3.91 -2.94
CA TYR A 183 -2.91 3.95 -3.97
C TYR A 183 -1.63 3.25 -3.54
N GLU A 184 -1.10 3.56 -2.35
CA GLU A 184 0.15 2.96 -1.87
C GLU A 184 0.00 1.45 -1.56
N ILE A 185 -1.19 0.97 -1.24
CA ILE A 185 -1.48 -0.48 -1.04
C ILE A 185 -1.61 -1.19 -2.38
N SER A 186 -2.29 -0.57 -3.34
CA SER A 186 -2.76 -1.21 -4.58
C SER A 186 -1.79 -1.05 -5.75
N ARG A 187 -0.75 -0.22 -5.63
CA ARG A 187 0.20 0.07 -6.72
C ARG A 187 1.20 -1.05 -7.01
N HIS A 188 1.32 -2.04 -6.12
CA HIS A 188 2.19 -3.21 -6.28
C HIS A 188 1.40 -4.50 -6.03
N GLN A 189 0.69 -5.01 -7.03
CA GLN A 189 0.12 -6.37 -7.00
C GLN A 189 0.63 -7.17 -8.20
N ILE A 190 0.93 -8.46 -7.98
CA ILE A 190 1.32 -9.38 -9.05
C ILE A 190 0.03 -9.84 -9.72
N VAL A 191 -0.10 -9.62 -11.03
CA VAL A 191 -1.27 -10.09 -11.80
C VAL A 191 -0.88 -11.36 -12.57
N GLY A 192 -1.44 -12.50 -12.16
CA GLY A 192 -1.49 -13.72 -12.96
C GLY A 192 -0.44 -14.80 -12.66
N VAL A 193 -0.73 -16.02 -13.15
CA VAL A 193 0.11 -17.24 -13.12
C VAL A 193 1.44 -17.07 -13.90
N THR A 194 1.59 -15.96 -14.61
CA THR A 194 2.77 -15.61 -15.42
C THR A 194 3.80 -14.72 -14.73
N GLY A 195 3.58 -14.29 -13.48
CA GLY A 195 4.62 -13.67 -12.65
C GLY A 195 5.05 -12.24 -13.04
N ASP A 196 4.25 -11.52 -13.83
CA ASP A 196 4.54 -10.13 -14.19
C ASP A 196 4.29 -9.19 -13.01
N THR A 197 5.33 -8.46 -12.59
CA THR A 197 5.20 -7.37 -11.61
C THR A 197 4.93 -6.07 -12.37
N ILE A 198 3.66 -5.76 -12.54
CA ILE A 198 3.20 -4.51 -13.15
C ILE A 198 2.83 -3.54 -12.02
N SER A 199 2.95 -2.22 -12.22
CA SER A 199 2.20 -1.32 -11.34
C SER A 199 0.71 -1.48 -11.65
N THR A 200 0.04 -2.30 -10.85
CA THR A 200 -1.38 -2.62 -11.02
C THR A 200 -2.25 -1.38 -11.06
N ALA A 201 -1.94 -0.36 -10.27
CA ALA A 201 -2.70 0.88 -10.31
C ALA A 201 -2.69 1.52 -11.70
N TRP A 202 -1.52 1.72 -12.32
CA TRP A 202 -1.40 2.35 -13.65
C TRP A 202 -1.98 1.48 -14.77
N TYR A 203 -1.68 0.18 -14.75
CA TYR A 203 -2.24 -0.76 -15.71
C TYR A 203 -3.76 -0.86 -15.59
N ASN A 204 -4.29 -1.00 -14.38
CA ASN A 204 -5.73 -1.04 -14.12
C ASN A 204 -6.40 0.25 -14.58
N ALA A 205 -5.79 1.41 -14.34
CA ALA A 205 -6.31 2.68 -14.84
C ALA A 205 -6.39 2.69 -16.38
N LYS A 206 -5.33 2.28 -17.09
CA LYS A 206 -5.35 2.18 -18.57
C LYS A 206 -6.32 1.12 -19.10
N SER A 207 -6.52 0.04 -18.37
CA SER A 207 -7.45 -1.04 -18.73
C SER A 207 -8.86 -0.81 -18.23
N THR A 208 -9.12 0.30 -17.52
CA THR A 208 -10.47 0.62 -17.02
C THR A 208 -11.38 0.86 -18.20
N GLU A 209 -12.46 0.08 -18.29
CA GLU A 209 -13.50 0.29 -19.29
C GLU A 209 -14.22 1.62 -19.08
N ALA A 210 -14.87 2.12 -20.13
CA ALA A 210 -15.70 3.30 -19.96
C ALA A 210 -16.87 2.99 -19.03
N TRP A 211 -17.14 3.87 -18.08
CA TRP A 211 -18.27 3.71 -17.16
C TRP A 211 -18.81 5.07 -16.70
N ARG A 212 -20.08 5.04 -16.32
CA ARG A 212 -20.80 6.20 -15.77
C ARG A 212 -21.23 5.88 -14.37
N GLY A 213 -21.18 6.85 -13.47
CA GLY A 213 -21.61 6.62 -12.10
C GLY A 213 -21.61 7.85 -11.25
N PHE A 214 -21.61 7.63 -9.94
CA PHE A 214 -21.59 8.71 -8.97
C PHE A 214 -20.63 8.43 -7.83
N LYS A 215 -20.22 9.50 -7.17
CA LYS A 215 -19.57 9.46 -5.87
C LYS A 215 -20.30 10.37 -4.90
N ALA A 216 -20.62 9.84 -3.73
CA ALA A 216 -21.08 10.60 -2.59
C ALA A 216 -19.99 10.61 -1.53
N SER A 217 -19.82 11.73 -0.84
CA SER A 217 -18.91 11.84 0.29
C SER A 217 -19.49 12.74 1.37
N LEU A 218 -19.28 12.34 2.61
CA LEU A 218 -19.70 13.02 3.81
C LEU A 218 -18.44 13.33 4.61
N ALA A 219 -18.27 14.58 5.03
CA ALA A 219 -17.28 14.97 6.02
C ALA A 219 -17.96 15.64 7.20
N LEU A 220 -17.56 15.26 8.39
CA LEU A 220 -18.05 15.77 9.65
C LEU A 220 -16.85 16.27 10.46
N ASN A 221 -16.94 17.48 10.97
CA ASN A 221 -16.00 17.99 11.96
C ASN A 221 -16.78 18.55 13.15
N VAL A 222 -16.58 17.97 14.32
CA VAL A 222 -17.16 18.42 15.58
C VAL A 222 -16.06 19.04 16.41
N MET A 223 -16.05 20.38 16.48
CA MET A 223 -15.12 21.20 17.27
C MET A 223 -13.63 20.87 17.08
N SER A 224 -13.23 20.33 15.92
CA SER A 224 -11.90 19.77 15.65
C SER A 224 -11.46 18.65 16.61
N LYS A 225 -12.40 18.10 17.40
CA LYS A 225 -12.19 16.99 18.33
C LYS A 225 -12.59 15.66 17.73
N ILE A 226 -13.53 15.65 16.80
CA ILE A 226 -13.95 14.47 16.05
C ILE A 226 -14.04 14.86 14.59
N VAL A 227 -13.32 14.15 13.74
CA VAL A 227 -13.31 14.33 12.29
C VAL A 227 -13.70 13.00 11.65
N GLY A 228 -14.84 12.97 10.99
CA GLY A 228 -15.33 11.82 10.25
C GLY A 228 -15.35 12.10 8.77
N VAL A 229 -14.95 11.14 7.93
CA VAL A 229 -15.17 11.20 6.49
C VAL A 229 -15.63 9.84 6.00
N ALA A 230 -16.72 9.79 5.25
CA ALA A 230 -17.15 8.59 4.56
C ALA A 230 -17.40 8.91 3.09
N GLY A 231 -17.19 7.94 2.21
CA GLY A 231 -17.52 8.11 0.81
C GLY A 231 -17.79 6.79 0.13
N TYR A 232 -18.69 6.86 -0.83
CA TYR A 232 -19.12 5.73 -1.64
C TYR A 232 -19.08 6.13 -3.11
N GLU A 233 -18.49 5.29 -3.93
CA GLU A 233 -18.48 5.42 -5.38
C GLU A 233 -19.10 4.17 -6.01
N ARG A 234 -19.93 4.38 -7.03
CA ARG A 234 -20.59 3.30 -7.74
C ARG A 234 -20.83 3.63 -9.20
N ARG A 235 -20.79 2.60 -10.04
CA ARG A 235 -21.19 2.63 -11.46
C ARG A 235 -22.71 2.48 -11.61
N TYR A 236 -23.30 3.11 -12.62
CA TYR A 236 -24.73 2.98 -12.90
C TYR A 236 -25.09 1.67 -13.60
N ASP A 237 -24.16 1.13 -14.39
CA ASP A 237 -24.34 -0.07 -15.20
C ASP A 237 -24.14 -1.38 -14.43
N SER A 238 -23.60 -1.32 -13.21
CA SER A 238 -23.35 -2.47 -12.37
C SER A 238 -23.83 -2.25 -10.93
N PRO A 239 -24.57 -3.21 -10.34
CA PRO A 239 -24.91 -3.18 -8.92
C PRO A 239 -23.73 -3.51 -8.00
N VAL A 240 -22.68 -4.15 -8.54
CA VAL A 240 -21.45 -4.57 -7.86
C VAL A 240 -20.23 -3.81 -8.40
N GLY A 241 -19.13 -3.76 -7.64
CA GLY A 241 -17.95 -2.97 -8.02
C GLY A 241 -17.87 -1.58 -7.37
N GLY A 242 -18.71 -1.30 -6.36
CA GLY A 242 -18.65 -0.07 -5.61
C GLY A 242 -17.43 0.00 -4.70
N ARG A 243 -16.95 1.21 -4.42
CA ARG A 243 -15.84 1.46 -3.47
C ARG A 243 -16.37 2.27 -2.30
N PHE A 244 -16.20 1.75 -1.10
CA PHE A 244 -16.54 2.42 0.14
C PHE A 244 -15.29 2.71 0.96
N PHE A 245 -15.26 3.89 1.57
CA PHE A 245 -14.30 4.21 2.60
C PHE A 245 -15.00 4.96 3.73
N ALA A 246 -14.55 4.71 4.95
CA ALA A 246 -14.92 5.45 6.14
C ALA A 246 -13.67 5.71 6.99
N TYR A 247 -13.67 6.88 7.61
CA TYR A 247 -12.60 7.41 8.41
C TYR A 247 -13.21 8.12 9.59
N LEU A 248 -12.66 7.88 10.78
CA LEU A 248 -12.99 8.60 11.98
C LEU A 248 -11.70 8.87 12.75
N GLU A 249 -11.52 10.11 13.17
CA GLU A 249 -10.39 10.53 13.98
C GLU A 249 -10.87 11.38 15.14
N ALA A 250 -10.34 11.07 16.32
CA ALA A 250 -10.46 11.87 17.51
C ALA A 250 -9.05 12.26 17.97
N PRO A 251 -8.47 13.36 17.43
CA PRO A 251 -7.06 13.65 17.59
C PRO A 251 -6.68 14.12 19.00
N ASN A 252 -7.67 14.57 19.79
CA ASN A 252 -7.50 15.07 21.16
C ASN A 252 -8.65 14.57 22.05
N LEU A 253 -8.98 13.28 21.98
CA LEU A 253 -10.07 12.70 22.77
C LEU A 253 -9.77 12.80 24.28
N LEU A 254 -8.52 12.52 24.64
CA LEU A 254 -7.91 12.80 25.95
C LEU A 254 -6.63 13.61 25.72
N PRO A 255 -6.10 14.35 26.72
CA PRO A 255 -4.81 15.01 26.60
C PRO A 255 -3.76 14.01 26.13
N SER A 256 -2.97 14.37 25.11
CA SER A 256 -1.94 13.52 24.51
C SER A 256 -2.42 12.28 23.76
N PHE A 257 -3.71 11.93 23.77
CA PHE A 257 -4.21 10.74 23.08
C PHE A 257 -4.99 11.08 21.81
N ALA A 258 -4.63 10.40 20.73
CA ALA A 258 -5.36 10.40 19.47
C ALA A 258 -5.84 8.99 19.15
N LEU A 259 -7.09 8.89 18.70
CA LEU A 259 -7.65 7.64 18.17
C LEU A 259 -8.05 7.84 16.72
N ARG A 260 -7.78 6.87 15.87
CA ARG A 260 -8.21 6.86 14.48
C ARG A 260 -8.68 5.47 14.07
N ALA A 261 -9.83 5.42 13.42
CA ALA A 261 -10.41 4.22 12.83
C ALA A 261 -10.59 4.44 11.34
N GLU A 262 -10.23 3.45 10.54
CA GLU A 262 -10.37 3.46 9.10
C GLU A 262 -11.03 2.15 8.67
N TYR A 263 -11.96 2.24 7.74
CA TYR A 263 -12.60 1.09 7.15
C TYR A 263 -12.72 1.31 5.64
N PHE A 264 -12.42 0.26 4.91
CA PHE A 264 -12.31 0.28 3.48
C PHE A 264 -12.93 -0.98 2.92
N LYS A 265 -13.75 -0.84 1.88
CA LYS A 265 -14.38 -1.97 1.21
C LYS A 265 -14.40 -1.76 -0.29
N ARG A 266 -14.01 -2.80 -1.03
CA ARG A 266 -14.05 -2.84 -2.49
C ARG A 266 -15.17 -3.77 -2.95
N ASP A 267 -15.52 -3.65 -4.23
CA ASP A 267 -16.46 -4.51 -4.92
C ASP A 267 -17.83 -4.72 -4.23
N THR A 268 -18.30 -3.69 -3.51
CA THR A 268 -19.51 -3.74 -2.69
C THR A 268 -20.75 -3.20 -3.40
N ASP A 269 -21.93 -3.72 -3.03
CA ASP A 269 -23.24 -3.17 -3.40
C ASP A 269 -23.72 -2.10 -2.41
N PHE A 270 -24.58 -1.18 -2.84
CA PHE A 270 -25.08 -0.10 -1.97
C PHE A 270 -26.08 -0.59 -0.91
N ASN A 271 -26.76 -1.71 -1.17
CA ASN A 271 -28.04 -1.96 -0.52
C ASN A 271 -27.92 -2.53 0.88
N LEU A 272 -26.92 -3.36 1.24
CA LEU A 272 -26.76 -3.88 2.62
C LEU A 272 -25.35 -4.44 2.94
N SER A 273 -24.47 -4.62 1.94
CA SER A 273 -23.12 -5.19 2.18
C SER A 273 -22.06 -4.16 2.60
N LEU A 274 -22.38 -2.86 2.63
CA LEU A 274 -21.39 -1.80 2.89
C LEU A 274 -20.61 -1.99 4.20
N PHE A 275 -21.28 -2.50 5.23
CA PHE A 275 -20.72 -2.73 6.56
C PHE A 275 -20.56 -4.20 6.90
N SER A 276 -20.86 -5.11 5.97
CA SER A 276 -20.54 -6.53 6.17
C SER A 276 -19.03 -6.72 6.06
N ILE A 277 -18.49 -7.62 6.86
CA ILE A 277 -17.08 -7.96 6.84
C ILE A 277 -16.89 -9.17 5.92
N ASP A 278 -16.00 -9.02 4.94
CA ASP A 278 -15.63 -10.04 3.95
C ASP A 278 -14.19 -9.84 3.47
N ASP A 279 -13.75 -10.67 2.54
CA ASP A 279 -12.41 -10.65 1.94
C ASP A 279 -12.12 -9.43 1.05
N HIS A 280 -13.10 -8.56 0.86
CA HIS A 280 -12.94 -7.27 0.20
C HIS A 280 -12.82 -6.11 1.21
N SER A 281 -12.89 -6.42 2.51
CA SER A 281 -12.85 -5.47 3.61
C SER A 281 -11.45 -5.33 4.19
N THR A 282 -11.09 -4.11 4.60
CA THR A 282 -9.88 -3.82 5.37
C THR A 282 -10.24 -2.81 6.45
N ALA A 283 -9.84 -3.10 7.68
CA ALA A 283 -10.06 -2.22 8.82
C ALA A 283 -8.73 -1.87 9.49
N ARG A 284 -8.64 -0.65 10.03
CA ARG A 284 -7.46 -0.16 10.74
C ARG A 284 -7.87 0.62 11.97
N LEU A 285 -7.19 0.36 13.08
CA LEU A 285 -7.29 1.15 14.30
C LEU A 285 -5.90 1.63 14.69
N ILE A 286 -5.79 2.92 14.99
CA ILE A 286 -4.56 3.58 15.40
C ILE A 286 -4.84 4.30 16.71
N ALA A 287 -4.22 3.86 17.79
CA ALA A 287 -4.18 4.57 19.06
C ALA A 287 -2.81 5.20 19.21
N SER A 288 -2.75 6.51 19.45
CA SER A 288 -1.49 7.24 19.59
C SER A 288 -1.46 8.00 20.91
N TYR A 289 -0.29 8.04 21.53
CA TYR A 289 0.01 8.77 22.74
C TYR A 289 1.22 9.68 22.51
N SER A 290 1.06 10.98 22.76
CA SER A 290 2.10 12.00 22.59
C SER A 290 2.67 12.42 23.93
N PHE A 291 3.96 12.18 24.14
CA PHE A 291 4.72 12.63 25.30
C PHE A 291 5.87 13.54 24.85
N ASN A 292 5.81 14.83 25.21
CA ASN A 292 6.74 15.87 24.76
C ASN A 292 6.86 15.91 23.22
N PHE A 293 8.06 15.66 22.72
CA PHE A 293 8.38 15.53 21.32
C PHE A 293 8.46 14.06 20.89
N ILE A 294 7.84 13.11 21.59
CA ILE A 294 7.69 11.71 21.13
C ILE A 294 6.21 11.31 21.02
N MET A 295 5.81 10.65 19.94
CA MET A 295 4.53 9.98 19.76
C MET A 295 4.75 8.46 19.70
N LEU A 296 4.05 7.74 20.57
CA LEU A 296 3.94 6.30 20.55
C LEU A 296 2.61 5.93 19.91
N SER A 297 2.58 4.95 19.02
CA SER A 297 1.30 4.47 18.47
C SER A 297 1.23 2.96 18.46
N VAL A 298 0.04 2.45 18.73
CA VAL A 298 -0.33 1.06 18.50
C VAL A 298 -1.25 1.04 17.29
N VAL A 299 -0.90 0.23 16.29
CA VAL A 299 -1.71 0.07 15.09
C VAL A 299 -2.11 -1.37 14.92
N SER A 300 -3.41 -1.56 14.78
CA SER A 300 -4.02 -2.84 14.50
C SER A 300 -4.67 -2.76 13.13
N GLN A 301 -4.26 -3.63 12.23
CA GLN A 301 -4.86 -3.76 10.91
C GLN A 301 -5.49 -5.14 10.77
N TRP A 302 -6.65 -5.19 10.12
CA TRP A 302 -7.37 -6.42 9.83
C TRP A 302 -7.68 -6.51 8.35
N SER A 303 -7.26 -7.62 7.73
CA SER A 303 -7.88 -8.17 6.52
C SER A 303 -8.69 -9.39 6.90
N PHE A 304 -9.53 -9.89 6.00
CA PHE A 304 -10.40 -11.01 6.29
C PHE A 304 -10.26 -12.07 5.22
N ALA A 305 -10.08 -13.32 5.62
CA ALA A 305 -9.96 -14.45 4.69
C ALA A 305 -11.24 -15.28 4.73
N PRO A 306 -11.74 -15.77 3.58
CA PRO A 306 -12.93 -16.59 3.55
C PRO A 306 -12.66 -17.95 4.20
N GLU A 307 -13.47 -18.30 5.19
CA GLU A 307 -13.51 -19.63 5.77
C GLU A 307 -14.45 -20.50 4.94
N LYS A 308 -13.95 -21.64 4.47
CA LYS A 308 -14.70 -22.54 3.59
C LYS A 308 -14.93 -23.88 4.28
N ASN A 309 -16.14 -24.42 4.14
CA ASN A 309 -16.45 -25.79 4.56
C ASN A 309 -15.87 -26.83 3.58
N ALA A 310 -16.08 -28.12 3.86
CA ALA A 310 -15.63 -29.22 3.01
C ALA A 310 -16.19 -29.20 1.58
N SER A 311 -17.32 -28.54 1.33
CA SER A 311 -17.89 -28.35 -0.01
C SER A 311 -17.38 -27.09 -0.73
N GLY A 312 -16.47 -26.33 -0.10
CA GLY A 312 -15.92 -25.09 -0.65
C GLY A 312 -16.81 -23.86 -0.50
N ALA A 313 -17.96 -23.98 0.17
CA ALA A 313 -18.86 -22.86 0.44
C ALA A 313 -18.28 -21.97 1.55
N ILE A 314 -18.35 -20.65 1.37
CA ILE A 314 -17.93 -19.67 2.38
C ILE A 314 -18.94 -19.71 3.53
N ILE A 315 -18.45 -20.06 4.72
CA ILE A 315 -19.25 -20.15 5.95
C ILE A 315 -18.98 -19.00 6.93
N GLY A 316 -17.91 -18.24 6.68
CA GLY A 316 -17.51 -17.12 7.52
C GLY A 316 -16.27 -16.43 6.97
N TYR A 317 -15.79 -15.43 7.72
CA TYR A 317 -14.55 -14.73 7.42
C TYR A 317 -13.70 -14.64 8.68
N ILE A 318 -12.46 -15.09 8.59
CA ILE A 318 -11.52 -15.09 9.71
C ILE A 318 -10.69 -13.79 9.63
N PRO A 319 -10.63 -13.00 10.71
CA PRO A 319 -9.77 -11.83 10.76
C PRO A 319 -8.31 -12.25 10.76
N GLN A 320 -7.56 -11.71 9.82
CA GLN A 320 -6.10 -11.75 9.79
C GLN A 320 -5.61 -10.43 10.39
N GLN A 321 -5.25 -10.47 11.67
CA GLN A 321 -4.78 -9.29 12.39
C GLN A 321 -3.26 -9.18 12.30
N ILE A 322 -2.80 -7.97 12.04
CA ILE A 322 -1.40 -7.60 12.21
C ILE A 322 -1.33 -6.45 13.20
N LEU A 323 -0.44 -6.59 14.19
CA LEU A 323 -0.23 -5.63 15.26
C LEU A 323 1.14 -4.98 15.14
N PHE A 324 1.16 -3.66 15.26
CA PHE A 324 2.36 -2.84 15.17
C PHE A 324 2.52 -1.93 16.38
N PHE A 325 3.77 -1.81 16.84
CA PHE A 325 4.18 -0.84 17.84
C PHE A 325 5.06 0.22 17.18
N ARG A 326 4.80 1.51 17.46
CA ARG A 326 5.48 2.65 16.85
C ARG A 326 6.04 3.58 17.91
N THR A 327 7.23 4.13 17.65
CA THR A 327 7.85 5.19 18.48
C THR A 327 8.50 6.25 17.57
N GLY A 328 8.12 7.52 17.65
CA GLY A 328 8.68 8.59 16.80
C GLY A 328 8.43 9.99 17.39
N PHE A 329 8.66 11.10 16.66
CA PHE A 329 8.33 12.46 17.15
C PHE A 329 6.86 12.85 16.82
N PRO A 330 6.10 13.64 17.63
CA PRO A 330 4.79 14.22 17.33
C PRO A 330 5.03 15.41 16.42
N SER A 331 5.55 15.09 15.25
CA SER A 331 5.14 15.72 14.03
C SER A 331 3.91 14.93 13.53
N PRO A 332 2.98 15.50 12.74
CA PRO A 332 1.79 14.80 12.19
C PRO A 332 2.12 13.64 11.22
N ALA A 333 3.23 12.93 11.40
CA ALA A 333 3.95 12.27 10.32
C ALA A 333 4.86 11.12 10.75
N PHE A 334 4.50 10.23 11.68
CA PHE A 334 5.19 8.93 11.88
C PHE A 334 4.16 7.88 12.39
N ASP A 335 4.13 6.58 12.08
CA ASP A 335 5.06 5.60 11.49
C ASP A 335 4.25 4.35 10.94
N VAL A 336 4.84 3.15 10.71
CA VAL A 336 4.35 1.72 10.57
C VAL A 336 3.03 1.29 9.83
N SER A 337 2.80 1.56 8.54
CA SER A 337 3.24 0.62 7.49
C SER A 337 2.78 -0.90 7.64
N ASP A 338 2.07 -1.55 6.69
CA ASP A 338 1.74 -3.02 6.58
C ASP A 338 2.29 -3.67 5.27
N VAL A 339 3.01 -4.79 5.35
CA VAL A 339 3.35 -5.70 4.22
C VAL A 339 3.14 -7.09 4.78
N ALA A 340 2.30 -7.91 4.15
CA ALA A 340 2.20 -9.32 4.51
C ALA A 340 3.60 -9.93 4.46
N ILE A 341 4.09 -10.46 5.60
CA ILE A 341 5.39 -11.11 5.67
C ILE A 341 5.35 -12.33 4.75
N ASP A 342 5.97 -12.21 3.58
CA ASP A 342 6.25 -13.33 2.69
C ASP A 342 7.58 -13.95 3.14
N LEU A 343 7.49 -15.08 3.83
CA LEU A 343 8.65 -15.81 4.34
C LEU A 343 9.62 -16.18 3.20
N ASN A 344 9.13 -16.35 1.97
CA ASN A 344 10.01 -16.62 0.83
C ASN A 344 10.85 -15.38 0.51
N LYS A 345 10.25 -14.18 0.44
CA LYS A 345 11.02 -12.94 0.19
C LYS A 345 12.01 -12.63 1.32
N HIS A 346 11.66 -13.00 2.54
CA HIS A 346 12.48 -12.68 3.70
C HIS A 346 13.69 -13.60 3.85
N PHE A 347 13.52 -14.90 3.58
CA PHE A 347 14.56 -15.91 3.82
C PHE A 347 15.24 -16.46 2.57
N ILE A 348 14.66 -16.25 1.38
CA ILE A 348 15.16 -16.86 0.14
C ILE A 348 15.78 -15.79 -0.77
N LYS A 349 17.11 -15.67 -0.73
CA LYS A 349 17.87 -14.72 -1.57
C LYS A 349 18.02 -15.19 -3.01
N HIS A 350 18.19 -16.50 -3.23
CA HIS A 350 18.38 -17.10 -4.55
C HIS A 350 17.36 -18.22 -4.78
N PRO A 351 16.11 -17.90 -5.19
CA PRO A 351 15.01 -18.88 -5.23
C PRO A 351 15.29 -20.10 -6.10
N SER A 352 15.95 -19.92 -7.25
CA SER A 352 16.32 -21.02 -8.16
C SER A 352 17.40 -21.94 -7.61
N ALA A 353 18.12 -21.49 -6.58
CA ALA A 353 19.17 -22.24 -5.90
C ALA A 353 18.76 -22.61 -4.47
N THR A 354 17.54 -22.30 -4.03
CA THR A 354 17.11 -22.56 -2.65
C THR A 354 16.11 -23.70 -2.59
N PHE A 355 16.28 -24.60 -1.63
CA PHE A 355 15.37 -25.70 -1.37
C PHE A 355 15.17 -25.89 0.13
N PHE A 356 14.13 -26.62 0.50
CA PHE A 356 13.84 -26.93 1.89
C PHE A 356 14.24 -28.37 2.21
N ALA A 357 14.79 -28.59 3.41
CA ALA A 357 15.11 -29.93 3.90
C ALA A 357 14.58 -30.10 5.33
N ARG A 358 14.06 -31.29 5.66
CA ARG A 358 13.61 -31.58 7.02
C ARG A 358 14.67 -32.38 7.77
N VAL A 359 15.01 -31.93 8.97
CA VAL A 359 16.03 -32.57 9.79
C VAL A 359 15.50 -33.89 10.33
N LYS A 360 16.30 -34.95 10.18
CA LYS A 360 16.08 -36.26 10.79
C LYS A 360 17.30 -36.65 11.61
N GLY A 361 17.11 -36.92 12.90
CA GLY A 361 18.17 -37.25 13.86
C GLY A 361 18.71 -36.04 14.64
N HIS A 362 19.75 -36.27 15.43
CA HIS A 362 20.22 -35.34 16.48
C HIS A 362 21.68 -34.90 16.35
N SER A 363 22.34 -35.18 15.21
CA SER A 363 23.78 -34.90 15.04
C SER A 363 24.16 -33.41 15.06
N MET A 364 23.18 -32.50 15.07
CA MET A 364 23.38 -31.05 15.08
C MET A 364 22.67 -30.35 16.25
N LYS A 365 22.30 -31.11 17.30
CA LYS A 365 21.54 -30.62 18.46
C LYS A 365 22.21 -29.44 19.17
N ASP A 366 23.52 -29.48 19.37
CA ASP A 366 24.26 -28.42 20.08
C ASP A 366 24.48 -27.18 19.21
N ALA A 367 24.14 -27.25 17.92
CA ALA A 367 23.99 -26.09 17.04
C ALA A 367 22.57 -25.50 17.05
N GLY A 368 21.68 -26.00 17.92
CA GLY A 368 20.28 -25.57 18.03
C GLY A 368 19.36 -26.13 16.94
N ILE A 369 19.81 -27.15 16.20
CA ILE A 369 19.05 -27.80 15.12
C ILE A 369 18.57 -29.16 15.60
N ASP A 370 17.26 -29.28 15.81
CA ASP A 370 16.62 -30.47 16.35
C ASP A 370 15.92 -31.32 15.28
N ASN A 371 15.63 -32.56 15.66
CA ASN A 371 14.87 -33.47 14.81
C ASN A 371 13.48 -32.91 14.52
N GLY A 372 13.12 -32.79 13.25
CA GLY A 372 11.85 -32.22 12.79
C GLY A 372 11.94 -30.79 12.27
N ASP A 373 13.03 -30.06 12.56
CA ASP A 373 13.23 -28.69 12.09
C ASP A 373 13.26 -28.61 10.56
N LEU A 374 12.76 -27.50 10.02
CA LEU A 374 12.78 -27.22 8.58
C LEU A 374 13.94 -26.28 8.25
N LEU A 375 14.80 -26.69 7.33
CA LEU A 375 15.95 -25.93 6.86
C LEU A 375 15.62 -25.22 5.55
N ILE A 376 16.14 -24.00 5.40
CA ILE A 376 16.23 -23.29 4.12
C ILE A 376 17.67 -23.38 3.64
N VAL A 377 17.90 -24.05 2.52
CA VAL A 377 19.22 -24.41 2.01
C VAL A 377 19.46 -23.75 0.66
N ASP A 378 20.52 -22.97 0.52
CA ASP A 378 20.87 -22.21 -0.68
C ASP A 378 22.15 -22.76 -1.32
N LYS A 379 22.04 -23.22 -2.58
CA LYS A 379 23.12 -23.80 -3.39
C LYS A 379 24.06 -22.75 -4.00
N SER A 380 23.64 -21.48 -4.05
CA SER A 380 24.44 -20.40 -4.62
C SER A 380 25.45 -19.82 -3.62
N ILE A 381 25.27 -20.12 -2.33
CA ILE A 381 26.19 -19.69 -1.28
C ILE A 381 27.42 -20.58 -1.33
N GLU A 382 28.58 -19.95 -1.51
CA GLU A 382 29.88 -20.63 -1.54
C GLU A 382 30.15 -21.36 -0.21
N PRO A 383 30.51 -22.66 -0.25
CA PRO A 383 30.88 -23.41 0.95
C PRO A 383 32.15 -22.85 1.59
N LYS A 384 32.05 -22.43 2.86
CA LYS A 384 33.17 -21.87 3.64
C LYS A 384 33.29 -22.51 5.00
N ASN A 385 34.48 -22.42 5.58
CA ASN A 385 34.76 -22.86 6.94
C ASN A 385 33.72 -22.30 7.93
N GLY A 386 33.20 -23.15 8.81
CA GLY A 386 32.20 -22.82 9.82
C GLY A 386 30.74 -22.82 9.34
N LYS A 387 30.46 -22.91 8.03
CA LYS A 387 29.08 -22.98 7.52
C LYS A 387 28.46 -24.35 7.80
N ILE A 388 27.14 -24.38 8.00
CA ILE A 388 26.36 -25.62 8.09
C ILE A 388 25.86 -25.94 6.69
N ALA A 389 26.06 -27.18 6.24
CA ALA A 389 25.73 -27.60 4.89
C ALA A 389 24.96 -28.92 4.89
N VAL A 390 24.09 -29.05 3.89
CA VAL A 390 23.57 -30.36 3.48
C VAL A 390 24.59 -30.97 2.55
N CYS A 391 25.13 -32.12 2.97
CA CYS A 391 26.11 -32.90 2.22
C CYS A 391 25.47 -34.21 1.77
N TYR A 392 25.80 -34.66 0.58
CA TYR A 392 25.56 -36.01 0.11
C TYR A 392 26.88 -36.78 0.24
N LEU A 393 26.91 -37.80 1.08
CA LEU A 393 28.08 -38.62 1.40
C LEU A 393 27.63 -40.09 1.39
N ASP A 394 28.33 -40.94 0.63
CA ASP A 394 28.10 -42.39 0.56
C ASP A 394 26.61 -42.76 0.38
N ASP A 395 26.01 -42.19 -0.66
CA ASP A 395 24.58 -42.32 -1.03
C ASP A 395 23.55 -41.78 -0.01
N GLN A 396 23.97 -41.09 1.04
CA GLN A 396 23.08 -40.56 2.08
C GLN A 396 23.23 -39.04 2.28
N PHE A 397 22.09 -38.38 2.57
CA PHE A 397 22.10 -36.99 2.99
C PHE A 397 22.47 -36.86 4.47
N THR A 398 23.41 -35.96 4.75
CA THR A 398 23.84 -35.61 6.11
C THR A 398 23.89 -34.09 6.29
N LEU A 399 23.67 -33.64 7.52
CA LEU A 399 23.77 -32.25 7.91
C LEU A 399 24.96 -32.08 8.84
N LYS A 400 25.94 -31.27 8.44
CA LYS A 400 27.20 -31.09 9.18
C LYS A 400 27.74 -29.67 9.05
N ARG A 401 28.57 -29.27 10.01
CA ARG A 401 29.36 -28.05 9.92
C ARG A 401 30.63 -28.33 9.11
N LEU A 402 30.88 -27.52 8.09
CA LEU A 402 32.09 -27.60 7.29
C LEU A 402 33.26 -27.05 8.10
N ARG A 403 34.33 -27.83 8.25
CA ARG A 403 35.62 -27.35 8.75
C ARG A 403 36.67 -27.54 7.66
N ILE A 404 37.21 -26.44 7.14
CA ILE A 404 38.19 -26.42 6.05
C ILE A 404 39.51 -25.92 6.62
N GLU A 405 40.48 -26.82 6.77
CA GLU A 405 41.79 -26.53 7.36
C GLU A 405 42.89 -27.21 6.57
N LYS A 406 43.95 -26.45 6.22
CA LYS A 406 45.13 -26.96 5.49
C LYS A 406 44.78 -27.75 4.22
N GLY A 407 43.75 -27.31 3.49
CA GLY A 407 43.28 -27.97 2.27
C GLY A 407 42.44 -29.23 2.48
N ARG A 408 42.11 -29.60 3.73
CA ARG A 408 41.25 -30.74 4.05
C ARG A 408 39.86 -30.30 4.47
N LEU A 409 38.84 -31.04 4.03
CA LEU A 409 37.46 -30.83 4.40
C LEU A 409 37.04 -31.84 5.48
N TRP A 410 36.45 -31.33 6.55
CA TRP A 410 35.85 -32.12 7.64
C TRP A 410 34.37 -31.80 7.75
N LEU A 411 33.55 -32.83 7.91
CA LEU A 411 32.12 -32.73 8.21
C LEU A 411 31.92 -32.96 9.70
N VAL A 412 31.79 -31.87 10.45
CA VAL A 412 31.78 -31.86 11.91
C VAL A 412 30.33 -31.84 12.43
N PRO A 413 29.89 -32.86 13.20
CA PRO A 413 28.61 -32.79 13.90
C PRO A 413 28.66 -31.74 15.01
N ALA A 414 27.50 -31.20 15.38
CA ALA A 414 27.33 -30.40 16.59
C ALA A 414 26.56 -31.23 17.62
N ASN A 415 27.21 -32.32 18.04
CA ASN A 415 26.75 -33.25 19.07
C ASN A 415 27.94 -34.14 19.46
N ASP A 416 28.36 -34.08 20.73
CA ASP A 416 29.55 -34.78 21.25
C ASP A 416 29.48 -36.31 21.13
N VAL A 417 28.30 -36.88 20.90
CA VAL A 417 28.11 -38.33 20.71
C VAL A 417 28.52 -38.78 19.30
N PHE A 418 28.67 -37.85 18.34
CA PHE A 418 29.00 -38.17 16.95
C PHE A 418 30.43 -37.72 16.62
N GLU A 419 31.19 -38.56 15.93
CA GLU A 419 32.57 -38.24 15.54
C GLU A 419 32.61 -37.35 14.27
N PRO A 420 33.56 -36.41 14.17
CA PRO A 420 33.84 -35.68 12.93
C PRO A 420 34.31 -36.60 11.81
N ILE A 421 33.81 -36.37 10.58
CA ILE A 421 34.17 -37.16 9.40
C ILE A 421 35.20 -36.38 8.57
N GLU A 422 36.39 -36.94 8.37
CA GLU A 422 37.37 -36.40 7.42
C GLU A 422 37.00 -36.87 6.01
N VAL A 423 36.87 -35.95 5.05
CA VAL A 423 36.66 -36.30 3.64
C VAL A 423 38.02 -36.67 3.05
N LYS A 424 38.21 -37.96 2.73
CA LYS A 424 39.46 -38.51 2.20
C LYS A 424 39.34 -38.78 0.70
N GLU A 425 40.50 -38.96 0.06
CA GLU A 425 40.62 -39.36 -1.34
C GLU A 425 39.89 -40.70 -1.54
N GLY A 426 38.80 -40.71 -2.34
CA GLY A 426 37.91 -41.85 -2.53
C GLY A 426 36.50 -41.70 -1.92
N ASN A 427 36.25 -40.70 -1.07
CA ASN A 427 34.88 -40.38 -0.64
C ASN A 427 34.15 -39.56 -1.71
N GLU A 428 32.98 -40.01 -2.14
CA GLU A 428 32.08 -39.20 -2.97
C GLU A 428 31.28 -38.25 -2.07
N VAL A 429 31.81 -37.04 -1.85
CA VAL A 429 31.12 -35.99 -1.10
C VAL A 429 30.71 -34.85 -2.01
N ILE A 430 29.41 -34.58 -2.04
CA ILE A 430 28.84 -33.44 -2.73
C ILE A 430 28.25 -32.48 -1.70
N ILE A 431 28.77 -31.26 -1.63
CA ILE A 431 28.12 -30.19 -0.86
C ILE A 431 26.91 -29.73 -1.67
N TRP A 432 25.73 -30.15 -1.23
CA TRP A 432 24.49 -29.93 -1.95
C TRP A 432 23.97 -28.50 -1.80
N GLY A 433 24.25 -27.83 -0.68
CA GLY A 433 23.94 -26.43 -0.43
C GLY A 433 24.18 -26.02 1.02
N ILE A 434 24.20 -24.71 1.27
CA ILE A 434 24.47 -24.13 2.59
C ILE A 434 23.15 -23.79 3.29
N VAL A 435 23.03 -24.18 4.55
CA VAL A 435 21.87 -23.79 5.38
C VAL A 435 21.94 -22.30 5.65
N ALA A 436 20.95 -21.57 5.13
CA ALA A 436 20.78 -20.14 5.34
C ALA A 436 19.94 -19.88 6.61
N HIS A 437 18.89 -20.67 6.84
CA HIS A 437 17.95 -20.49 7.94
C HIS A 437 17.42 -21.83 8.48
N VAL A 438 17.01 -21.82 9.75
CA VAL A 438 16.34 -22.92 10.45
C VAL A 438 14.98 -22.41 10.95
N ILE A 439 13.91 -23.13 10.63
CA ILE A 439 12.55 -22.86 11.08
C ILE A 439 12.14 -23.96 12.04
N LYS A 440 11.77 -23.54 13.25
CA LYS A 440 11.42 -24.41 14.36
C LYS A 440 9.97 -24.17 14.77
N SER A 441 9.25 -25.26 15.02
CA SER A 441 7.90 -25.25 15.58
C SER A 441 7.99 -25.74 17.03
N PHE A 442 7.32 -25.03 17.94
CA PHE A 442 7.29 -25.37 19.37
C PHE A 442 5.97 -26.05 19.75
#